data_AF-A0A1G1W1A8-F1
#
_entry.id   AF-A0A1G1W1A8-F1
#
_cell.length_a   1.000
_cell.length_b   1.000
_cell.length_c   1.000
_cell.angle_alpha   90.00
_cell.angle_beta   90.00
_cell.angle_gamma   90.00
#
_symmetry.space_group_name_H-M   'P 1'
#
loop_
_entity.id
_entity.type
_entity.pdbx_description
1 polymer ?
#
loop_
_entity_poly.entity_id
_entity_poly.type
_entity_poly.pdbx_seq_one_letter_code
_entity_poly.pdbx_strand_id
1 'polypeptide(L)'
;MYQTIAEKIDVLGIFRDASFTPKKFKWNHRDYTIDEVTSVHERRDGGRLMRRYAVLSGGNLFLLEHDCGQETWTLEQIWMEG
;
A
#
# COMPACT_ATOMS: atom_id res chain seq x y z
N MET A 1 -8.47 1.10 16.25
CA MET A 1 -7.43 0.12 16.66
C MET A 1 -6.32 0.10 15.61
N TYR A 2 -5.06 -0.05 16.02
CA TYR A 2 -3.90 -0.13 15.11
C TYR A 2 -3.28 -1.54 15.15
N GLN A 3 -2.89 -2.08 14.00
CA GLN A 3 -2.25 -3.39 13.88
C GLN A 3 -1.16 -3.41 12.81
N THR A 4 -0.01 -4.02 13.13
CA THR A 4 1.04 -4.40 12.17
C THR A 4 0.70 -5.75 11.55
N ILE A 5 0.83 -5.87 10.22
CA ILE A 5 0.44 -7.07 9.43
C ILE A 5 1.66 -7.73 8.77
N ALA A 6 2.40 -6.99 7.93
CA ALA A 6 3.55 -7.47 7.15
C ALA A 6 3.24 -8.65 6.20
N GLU A 7 2.10 -8.60 5.50
CA GLU A 7 1.66 -9.65 4.56
C GLU A 7 1.77 -9.22 3.10
N LYS A 8 2.10 -10.15 2.21
CA LYS A 8 2.11 -9.87 0.76
C LYS A 8 0.70 -9.68 0.22
N ILE A 9 0.55 -8.73 -0.69
CA ILE A 9 -0.73 -8.38 -1.32
C ILE A 9 -0.55 -8.21 -2.83
N ASP A 10 -1.65 -8.36 -3.57
CA ASP A 10 -1.69 -7.96 -4.98
C ASP A 10 -2.21 -6.53 -5.06
N VAL A 11 -1.58 -5.69 -5.89
CA VAL A 11 -1.98 -4.28 -6.06
C VAL A 11 -2.23 -3.97 -7.51
N LEU A 12 -3.37 -3.36 -7.79
CA LEU A 12 -3.74 -2.83 -9.10
C LEU A 12 -3.73 -1.30 -9.03
N GLY A 13 -3.12 -0.67 -10.03
CA GLY A 13 -2.99 0.78 -10.09
C GLY A 13 -2.70 1.30 -11.47
N ILE A 14 -2.54 2.62 -11.56
CA ILE A 14 -2.21 3.32 -12.80
C ILE A 14 -0.73 3.66 -12.73
N PHE A 15 0.04 3.20 -13.72
CA PHE A 15 1.40 3.67 -13.93
C PHE A 15 1.39 4.77 -14.99
N ARG A 16 1.81 5.98 -14.63
CA ARG A 16 1.86 7.14 -15.52
C ARG A 16 3.01 8.06 -15.11
N ASP A 17 3.74 8.59 -16.07
CA ASP A 17 4.81 9.57 -15.86
C ASP A 17 5.83 9.12 -14.79
N ALA A 18 6.25 7.85 -14.87
CA ALA A 18 7.16 7.19 -13.92
C ALA A 18 6.66 7.10 -12.47
N SER A 19 5.38 7.38 -12.23
CA SER A 19 4.71 7.24 -10.94
C SER A 19 3.64 6.16 -10.98
N PHE A 20 3.51 5.42 -9.87
CA PHE A 20 2.45 4.44 -9.70
C PHE A 20 1.42 4.97 -8.70
N THR A 21 0.15 4.97 -9.09
CA THR A 21 -0.96 5.30 -8.20
C THR A 21 -1.80 4.05 -7.95
N PRO A 22 -1.80 3.49 -6.73
CA PRO A 22 -2.62 2.33 -6.42
C PRO A 22 -4.12 2.69 -6.46
N LYS A 23 -4.94 1.76 -6.94
CA LYS A 23 -6.40 1.92 -7.08
C LYS A 23 -7.19 0.81 -6.39
N LYS A 24 -6.64 -0.40 -6.34
CA LYS A 24 -7.20 -1.52 -5.59
C LYS A 24 -6.07 -2.38 -5.05
N PHE A 25 -6.34 -3.10 -3.97
CA PHE A 25 -5.45 -4.16 -3.51
C PHE A 25 -6.27 -5.36 -3.06
N LYS A 26 -5.67 -6.54 -3.15
CA LYS A 26 -6.27 -7.79 -2.69
C LYS A 26 -5.53 -8.28 -1.47
N TRP A 27 -6.25 -8.46 -0.38
CA TRP A 27 -5.72 -8.94 0.88
C TRP A 27 -6.70 -9.94 1.51
N ASN A 28 -6.20 -11.07 1.98
CA ASN A 28 -6.99 -12.15 2.56
C ASN A 28 -8.24 -12.53 1.72
N HIS A 29 -8.02 -12.79 0.43
CA HIS A 29 -9.08 -13.13 -0.55
C HIS A 29 -10.17 -12.08 -0.77
N ARG A 30 -10.00 -10.86 -0.25
CA ARG A 30 -10.93 -9.75 -0.43
C ARG A 30 -10.29 -8.63 -1.23
N ASP A 31 -11.06 -8.04 -2.14
CA ASP A 31 -10.67 -6.84 -2.87
C ASP A 31 -11.05 -5.59 -2.07
N TYR A 32 -10.09 -4.68 -1.94
CA TYR A 32 -10.22 -3.38 -1.31
C TYR A 32 -10.07 -2.32 -2.39
N THR A 33 -11.11 -1.51 -2.58
CA THR A 33 -11.03 -0.36 -3.49
C THR A 33 -10.48 0.83 -2.73
N ILE A 34 -9.45 1.46 -3.26
CA ILE A 34 -8.83 2.62 -2.65
C ILE A 34 -9.67 3.84 -3.00
N ASP A 35 -10.23 4.46 -1.96
CA ASP A 35 -11.01 5.69 -2.07
C ASP A 35 -10.07 6.89 -2.24
N GLU A 36 -8.97 6.92 -1.47
CA GLU A 36 -8.00 8.01 -1.45
C GLU A 36 -6.59 7.49 -1.14
N VAL A 37 -5.58 8.09 -1.77
CA VAL A 37 -4.17 7.96 -1.35
C VAL A 37 -3.81 9.23 -0.58
N THR A 38 -3.71 9.11 0.74
CA THR A 38 -3.55 10.28 1.64
C THR A 38 -2.10 10.74 1.74
N SER A 39 -1.13 9.83 1.57
CA SER A 39 0.28 10.18 1.48
C SER A 39 1.09 9.16 0.68
N VAL A 40 2.18 9.65 0.09
CA VAL A 40 3.18 8.83 -0.61
C VAL A 40 4.57 9.25 -0.15
N HIS A 41 5.38 8.29 0.27
CA HIS A 41 6.74 8.54 0.74
C HIS A 41 7.72 7.53 0.14
N GLU A 42 8.87 8.03 -0.32
CA GLU A 42 9.99 7.19 -0.74
C GLU A 42 11.00 7.06 0.40
N ARG A 43 11.51 5.85 0.61
CA ARG A 43 12.63 5.58 1.52
C ARG A 43 13.63 4.68 0.83
N ARG A 44 14.91 4.83 1.20
CA ARG A 44 15.97 3.90 0.82
C ARG A 44 16.31 3.01 2.01
N ASP A 45 16.19 1.71 1.84
CA ASP A 45 16.50 0.71 2.86
C ASP A 45 17.59 -0.22 2.33
N GLY A 46 18.81 -0.12 2.89
CA GLY A 46 19.96 -0.88 2.38
C GLY A 46 20.25 -0.65 0.89
N GLY A 47 19.92 0.52 0.35
CA GLY A 47 20.03 0.85 -1.09
C GLY A 47 18.82 0.45 -1.94
N ARG A 48 17.85 -0.30 -1.40
CA ARG A 48 16.59 -0.64 -2.07
C ARG A 48 15.62 0.53 -2.00
N LEU A 49 15.01 0.87 -3.13
CA LEU A 49 13.98 1.91 -3.18
C LEU A 49 12.65 1.30 -2.74
N MET A 50 12.09 1.85 -1.66
CA MET A 50 10.78 1.49 -1.14
C MET A 50 9.83 2.67 -1.29
N ARG A 51 8.62 2.42 -1.75
CA ARG A 51 7.52 3.40 -1.76
C ARG A 51 6.46 2.99 -0.77
N ARG A 52 6.07 3.91 0.11
CA ARG A 52 4.95 3.74 1.03
C ARG A 52 3.76 4.56 0.58
N TYR A 53 2.59 3.96 0.65
CA TYR A 53 1.31 4.58 0.32
C TYR A 53 0.40 4.43 1.52
N ALA A 54 0.00 5.55 2.11
CA ALA A 54 -1.11 5.56 3.05
C ALA A 54 -2.40 5.70 2.23
N VAL A 55 -3.33 4.76 2.38
CA VAL A 55 -4.55 4.69 1.56
C VAL A 55 -5.79 4.48 2.42
N LEU A 56 -6.86 5.18 2.08
CA LEU A 56 -8.18 4.96 2.65
C LEU A 56 -8.97 3.97 1.79
N SER A 57 -9.64 3.02 2.44
CA SER A 57 -10.57 2.09 1.80
C SER A 57 -11.69 1.74 2.77
N GLY A 58 -12.91 2.18 2.46
CA GLY A 58 -14.10 1.87 3.25
C GLY A 58 -14.00 2.34 4.69
N GLY A 59 -13.47 3.56 4.92
CA GLY A 59 -13.31 4.16 6.24
C GLY A 59 -12.10 3.69 7.05
N ASN A 60 -11.34 2.71 6.56
CA ASN A 60 -10.12 2.24 7.21
C ASN A 60 -8.88 2.80 6.51
N LEU A 61 -7.82 3.05 7.28
CA LEU A 61 -6.52 3.47 6.75
C LEU A 61 -5.59 2.25 6.66
N PHE A 62 -4.90 2.10 5.53
CA PHE A 62 -3.94 1.04 5.27
C PHE A 62 -2.60 1.66 4.88
N LEU A 63 -1.50 1.04 5.31
CA LEU A 63 -0.15 1.36 4.84
C LEU A 63 0.35 0.25 3.92
N LEU A 64 0.51 0.57 2.65
CA LEU A 64 1.07 -0.34 1.65
C LEU A 64 2.55 0.03 1.43
N GLU A 65 3.42 -0.96 1.28
CA GLU A 65 4.81 -0.78 0.87
C GLU A 65 5.07 -1.52 -0.44
N HIS A 66 5.67 -0.82 -1.40
CA HIS A 66 6.16 -1.38 -2.66
C HIS A 66 7.68 -1.35 -2.66
N ASP A 67 8.28 -2.54 -2.72
CA ASP A 67 9.70 -2.68 -2.99
C ASP A 67 9.93 -2.59 -4.50
N CYS A 68 10.48 -1.47 -4.96
CA CYS A 68 10.72 -1.23 -6.39
C CYS A 68 11.89 -2.05 -6.94
N GLY A 69 12.69 -2.69 -6.10
CA GLY A 69 13.78 -3.59 -6.54
C GLY A 69 13.33 -5.03 -6.72
N GLN A 70 12.39 -5.50 -5.89
CA GLN A 70 11.82 -6.85 -5.98
C GLN A 70 10.45 -6.91 -6.66
N GLU A 71 9.83 -5.76 -6.94
CA GLU A 71 8.47 -5.66 -7.49
C GLU A 71 7.44 -6.39 -6.62
N THR A 72 7.59 -6.29 -5.30
CA THR A 72 6.70 -6.90 -4.32
C THR A 72 5.93 -5.85 -3.53
N TRP A 73 4.68 -6.16 -3.22
CA TRP A 73 3.82 -5.34 -2.37
C TRP A 73 3.52 -6.02 -1.05
N THR A 74 3.53 -5.22 0.01
CA THR A 74 3.24 -5.66 1.38
C THR A 74 2.21 -4.73 2.01
N LEU A 75 1.23 -5.30 2.70
CA LEU A 75 0.40 -4.59 3.66
C LEU A 75 1.15 -4.53 4.99
N GLU A 76 1.64 -3.35 5.34
CA GLU A 76 2.43 -3.16 6.55
C GLU A 76 1.53 -2.99 7.77
N GLN A 77 0.52 -2.13 7.65
CA GLN A 77 -0.26 -1.66 8.81
C GLN A 77 -1.72 -1.36 8.44
N ILE A 78 -2.61 -1.50 9.42
CA ILE A 78 -4.04 -1.15 9.32
C ILE A 78 -4.44 -0.34 10.56
N TRP A 79 -5.22 0.71 10.33
CA TRP A 79 -5.96 1.43 11.35
C TRP A 79 -7.45 1.30 11.06
N MET A 80 -8.15 0.63 11.96
CA MET A 80 -9.60 0.49 11.92
C MET A 80 -10.25 1.52 12.83
N GLU A 81 -11.21 2.29 12.31
CA GLU A 81 -12.18 2.97 13.16
C GLU A 81 -13.07 1.92 13.83
N GLY A 82 -13.30 2.07 15.13
CA GLY A 82 -14.07 1.12 15.94
C GLY A 82 -15.57 1.34 15.81
#